data_AF-A0A9X5H9B2-F1
#
_entry.id   AF-A0A9X5H9B2-F1
#
_cell.length_a   1.000
_cell.length_b   1.000
_cell.length_c   1.000
_cell.angle_alpha   90.00
_cell.angle_beta   90.00
_cell.angle_gamma   90.00
#
_symmetry.space_group_name_H-M   'P 1'
#
loop_
_entity.id
_entity.type
_entity.pdbx_description
1 polymer ?
#
loop_
_entity_poly.entity_id
_entity_poly.type
_entity_poly.pdbx_seq_one_letter_code
_entity_poly.pdbx_strand_id
1 'polypeptide(L)' 'MKKKVTKSIAKGMKAALDVVLRTEANTASCAIMYQPKVPKELTKYRRNK' A
#
# COMPACT_ATOMS: atom_id res chain seq x y z
N MET A 1 -14.55 -29.96 2.67
CA MET A 1 -14.26 -28.60 3.18
C MET A 1 -13.26 -27.82 2.32
N LYS A 2 -12.11 -28.40 1.91
CA LYS A 2 -11.05 -27.69 1.16
C LYS A 2 -11.52 -26.91 -0.09
N LYS A 3 -12.37 -27.49 -0.95
CA LYS A 3 -12.92 -26.83 -2.16
C LYS A 3 -13.78 -25.57 -1.87
N LYS A 4 -14.48 -25.54 -0.73
CA LYS A 4 -15.30 -24.36 -0.33
C LYS A 4 -14.40 -23.21 0.11
N VAL A 5 -13.31 -23.53 0.82
CA VAL A 5 -12.32 -22.56 1.28
C VAL A 5 -11.59 -21.90 0.11
N THR A 6 -11.08 -22.69 -0.85
CA THR A 6 -10.42 -22.13 -2.05
C THR A 6 -11.35 -21.26 -2.88
N LYS A 7 -12.62 -21.65 -3.04
CA LYS A 7 -13.63 -20.82 -3.74
C LYS A 7 -13.88 -19.49 -3.03
N SER A 8 -13.91 -19.48 -1.70
CA SER A 8 -14.08 -18.27 -0.90
C SER A 8 -12.88 -17.32 -1.04
N ILE A 9 -11.65 -17.87 -0.99
CA ILE A 9 -10.42 -17.10 -1.17
C ILE A 9 -10.36 -16.47 -2.56
N ALA A 10 -10.65 -17.25 -3.62
CA ALA A 10 -10.68 -16.75 -4.99
C ALA A 10 -11.71 -15.62 -5.17
N LYS A 11 -12.88 -15.72 -4.53
CA LYS A 11 -13.91 -14.66 -4.56
C LYS A 11 -13.42 -13.39 -3.87
N GLY A 12 -12.74 -13.52 -2.71
CA GLY A 12 -12.14 -12.40 -2.00
C GLY A 12 -11.05 -11.69 -2.81
N MET A 13 -10.14 -12.46 -3.42
CA MET A 13 -9.09 -11.91 -4.29
C MET A 13 -9.67 -11.19 -5.51
N LYS A 14 -10.70 -11.75 -6.16
CA LYS A 14 -11.39 -11.09 -7.28
C LYS A 14 -11.98 -9.74 -6.84
N ALA A 15 -12.65 -9.70 -5.68
CA ALA A 15 -13.28 -8.47 -5.19
C ALA A 15 -12.24 -7.40 -4.86
N ALA A 16 -11.14 -7.76 -4.20
CA ALA A 16 -10.06 -6.82 -3.91
C ALA A 16 -9.43 -6.26 -5.19
N LEU A 17 -9.16 -7.12 -6.18
CA LEU A 17 -8.58 -6.69 -7.46
C LEU A 17 -9.52 -5.78 -8.25
N ASP A 18 -10.82 -6.08 -8.29
CA ASP A 18 -11.82 -5.23 -8.96
C ASP A 18 -11.92 -3.83 -8.32
N VAL A 19 -11.82 -3.75 -6.99
CA VAL A 19 -11.77 -2.47 -6.28
C VAL A 19 -10.52 -1.70 -6.67
N VAL A 20 -9.33 -2.32 -6.63
CA VAL A 20 -8.06 -1.67 -7.00
C VAL A 20 -8.10 -1.15 -8.43
N LEU A 21 -8.50 -1.99 -9.39
CA LEU A 21 -8.57 -1.60 -10.80
C LEU A 21 -9.52 -0.42 -11.02
N ARG A 22 -10.69 -0.42 -10.37
CA ARG A 22 -11.64 0.70 -10.45
C ARG A 22 -11.10 1.95 -9.76
N THR A 23 -10.45 1.82 -8.62
CA THR A 23 -9.87 2.98 -7.93
C THR A 23 -8.75 3.59 -8.76
N GLU A 24 -7.82 2.79 -9.30
CA GLU A 24 -6.70 3.32 -10.09
C GLU A 24 -7.14 3.86 -11.44
N ALA A 25 -8.12 3.25 -12.11
CA ALA A 25 -8.65 3.77 -13.37
C ALA A 25 -9.39 5.11 -13.21
N ASN A 26 -10.01 5.35 -12.04
CA ASN A 26 -10.81 6.56 -11.78
C ASN A 26 -10.11 7.59 -10.89
N THR A 27 -8.95 7.25 -10.30
CA THR A 27 -8.17 8.18 -9.46
C THR A 27 -6.75 8.27 -9.99
N ALA A 28 -6.28 9.49 -10.23
CA ALA A 28 -4.85 9.75 -10.37
C ALA A 28 -4.23 9.70 -8.95
N SER A 29 -3.95 8.50 -8.46
CA SER A 29 -3.42 8.28 -7.10
C SER A 29 -2.03 8.92 -6.97
N CYS A 30 -1.98 10.18 -6.55
CA CYS A 30 -0.80 10.75 -5.92
C CYS A 30 -0.97 10.55 -4.42
N ALA A 31 -0.46 9.43 -3.90
CA ALA A 31 -0.40 9.22 -2.47
C ALA A 31 0.53 10.29 -1.88
N ILE A 32 -0.02 11.26 -1.15
CA ILE A 32 0.78 12.18 -0.34
C ILE A 32 1.31 11.37 0.85
N MET A 33 2.38 10.63 0.62
CA MET A 33 3.13 10.00 1.70
C MET A 33 3.73 11.13 2.53
N TYR A 34 3.35 11.23 3.79
CA TYR A 34 4.01 12.11 4.73
C TYR A 34 5.49 11.72 4.78
N GLN A 35 6.37 12.59 4.28
CA GLN A 35 7.79 12.46 4.58
C GLN A 35 7.98 12.80 6.06
N PRO A 36 8.35 11.83 6.91
CA PRO A 36 8.69 12.16 8.27
C PRO A 36 9.86 13.14 8.26
N LYS A 37 9.69 14.28 8.93
CA LYS A 37 10.80 15.20 9.17
C LYS A 37 11.96 14.40 9.75
N VAL A 38 13.16 14.56 9.17
CA VAL A 38 14.35 13.79 9.57
C VAL A 38 14.51 13.86 11.09
N PRO A 39 14.59 12.70 11.79
CA PRO A 39 14.75 12.67 13.23
C PRO A 39 15.95 13.51 13.66
N LYS A 40 15.77 14.38 14.67
CA LYS A 40 16.86 15.20 15.22
C LYS A 40 18.06 14.34 15.65
N GLU A 41 17.80 13.11 16.10
CA GLU A 41 18.81 12.12 16.46
C GLU A 41 19.75 11.70 15.33
N LEU A 42 19.34 11.85 14.06
CA LEU A 42 20.20 11.51 12.92
C LEU A 42 21.16 12.65 12.54
N THR A 43 20.94 13.86 13.06
CA THR A 43 21.81 15.01 12.79
C THR A 43 23.23 14.81 13.34
N LYS A 44 23.41 14.00 14.41
CA LYS A 44 24.72 13.65 14.99
C LYS A 44 25.61 12.80 14.08
N TYR A 45 25.01 12.11 13.11
CA TYR A 45 25.73 11.29 12.12
C TYR A 45 25.94 12.03 10.79
N ARG A 46 25.47 13.28 10.68
CA ARG A 46 25.70 14.09 9.49
C ARG A 46 27.18 14.43 9.44
N ARG A 47 27.92 13.84 8.50
CA ARG A 47 29.30 14.25 8.21
C ARG A 47 29.27 15.73 7.84
N ASN A 48 29.83 16.59 8.70
CA ASN A 48 30.09 17.97 8.33
C ASN A 48 31.01 17.94 7.11
N LYS A 49 30.65 18.69 6.07
CA LYS A 49 31.51 18.92 4.92
C LYS A 49 32.26 20.22 5.14
#